data_AF-A0A249SRX3-F1
#
_entry.id   AF-A0A249SRX3-F1
#
_cell.length_a   1.000
_cell.length_b   1.000
_cell.length_c   1.000
_cell.angle_alpha   90.00
_cell.angle_beta   90.00
_cell.angle_gamma   90.00
#
_symmetry.space_group_name_H-M   'P 1'
#
loop_
_entity.id
_entity.type
_entity.pdbx_description
1 polymer ?
#
loop_
_entity_poly.entity_id
_entity_poly.type
_entity_poly.pdbx_seq_one_letter_code
_entity_poly.pdbx_strand_id
1 'polypeptide(L)'
;MNQHINKNVEKLTEELAASFIKTDARRQQWHSHTKGFIAEQLGHYANKYPMLDWKVAINEAWENLESVYLTFNNTPSGIVEKNEVQVIQKIKKGGLVSFSQSRNGQIVIWVAYPVIEGLTEDGPKSSTLETLEPEEIDDDCILRNVEKFLTEMLEWENNDREEIGFVRRHR
;
A
#
# COMPACT_ATOMS: atom_id res chain seq x y z
N MET A 1 -13.68 38.50 -28.31
CA MET A 1 -12.67 37.47 -27.99
C MET A 1 -12.09 37.63 -26.57
N ASN A 2 -11.70 38.84 -26.15
CA ASN A 2 -11.07 39.06 -24.83
C ASN A 2 -11.98 38.82 -23.59
N GLN A 3 -13.30 39.04 -23.67
CA GLN A 3 -14.20 38.78 -22.53
C GLN A 3 -14.39 37.29 -22.20
N HIS A 4 -14.25 36.38 -23.17
CA HIS A 4 -14.36 34.93 -22.92
C HIS A 4 -13.09 34.35 -22.29
N ILE A 5 -11.92 34.86 -22.70
CA ILE A 5 -10.63 34.45 -22.13
C ILE A 5 -10.55 34.82 -20.65
N ASN A 6 -11.02 36.02 -20.27
CA ASN A 6 -11.00 36.47 -18.88
C ASN A 6 -11.91 35.62 -17.97
N LYS A 7 -13.13 35.29 -18.44
CA LYS A 7 -14.07 34.43 -17.70
C LYS A 7 -13.55 33.00 -17.48
N ASN A 8 -12.79 32.46 -18.43
CA ASN A 8 -12.23 31.12 -18.28
C ASN A 8 -11.09 31.08 -17.25
N VAL A 9 -10.24 32.10 -17.23
CA VAL A 9 -9.17 32.21 -16.24
C VAL A 9 -9.74 32.40 -14.83
N GLU A 10 -10.76 33.25 -14.67
CA GLU A 10 -11.47 33.44 -13.40
C GLU A 10 -12.02 32.11 -12.88
N LYS A 11 -12.78 31.39 -13.71
CA LYS A 11 -13.33 30.07 -13.35
C LYS A 11 -12.23 29.06 -12.94
N LEU A 12 -11.17 28.93 -13.73
CA LEU A 12 -10.08 27.99 -13.43
C LEU A 12 -9.33 28.36 -12.15
N THR A 13 -9.24 29.66 -11.84
CA THR A 13 -8.61 30.16 -10.61
C THR A 13 -9.44 29.77 -9.39
N GLU A 14 -10.77 29.91 -9.48
CA GLU A 14 -11.70 29.50 -8.42
C GLU A 14 -11.65 27.98 -8.18
N GLU A 15 -11.66 27.18 -9.25
CA GLU A 15 -11.55 25.72 -9.16
C GLU A 15 -10.21 25.25 -8.55
N LEU A 16 -9.12 25.92 -8.92
CA LEU A 16 -7.79 25.63 -8.37
C LEU A 16 -7.71 26.01 -6.89
N ALA A 17 -8.23 27.18 -6.51
CA ALA A 17 -8.27 27.61 -5.11
C ALA A 17 -9.09 26.65 -4.25
N ALA A 18 -10.25 26.19 -4.75
CA ALA A 18 -11.06 25.18 -4.07
C ALA A 18 -10.30 23.85 -3.89
N SER A 19 -9.48 23.46 -4.86
CA SER A 19 -8.66 22.24 -4.80
C SER A 19 -7.58 22.31 -3.71
N PHE A 20 -7.00 23.50 -3.48
CA PHE A 20 -6.05 23.70 -2.38
C PHE A 20 -6.73 23.59 -1.02
N ILE A 21 -7.87 24.25 -0.84
CA ILE A 21 -8.67 24.16 0.38
C ILE A 21 -9.05 22.70 0.67
N LYS A 22 -9.48 21.96 -0.36
CA LYS A 22 -9.81 20.53 -0.21
C LYS A 22 -8.60 19.69 0.20
N THR A 23 -7.43 19.96 -0.38
CA THR A 23 -6.18 19.27 -0.04
C THR A 23 -5.82 19.48 1.44
N ASP A 24 -5.94 20.72 1.94
CA ASP A 24 -5.67 21.03 3.33
C ASP A 24 -6.67 20.36 4.27
N ALA A 25 -7.96 20.36 3.93
CA ALA A 25 -9.00 19.68 4.70
C ALA A 25 -8.74 18.17 4.80
N ARG A 26 -8.36 17.51 3.69
CA ARG A 26 -8.01 16.08 3.67
C ARG A 26 -6.82 15.77 4.58
N ARG A 27 -5.77 16.59 4.53
CA ARG A 27 -4.59 16.43 5.40
C ARG A 27 -4.96 16.60 6.87
N GLN A 28 -5.78 17.58 7.19
CA GLN A 28 -6.28 17.78 8.55
C GLN A 28 -7.08 16.57 9.03
N GLN A 29 -8.00 16.05 8.21
CA GLN A 29 -8.79 14.85 8.54
C GLN A 29 -7.91 13.60 8.73
N TRP A 30 -6.88 13.43 7.90
CA TRP A 30 -5.91 12.36 8.06
C TRP A 30 -5.20 12.41 9.42
N HIS A 31 -4.67 13.57 9.79
CA HIS A 31 -3.91 13.76 11.03
C HIS A 31 -4.79 13.73 12.29
N SER A 32 -6.00 14.26 12.21
CA SER A 32 -6.91 14.35 13.36
C SER A 32 -7.64 13.05 13.66
N HIS A 33 -7.87 12.21 12.66
CA HIS A 33 -8.74 11.05 12.80
C HIS A 33 -8.30 9.83 11.97
N THR A 34 -8.30 9.94 10.64
CA THR A 34 -8.26 8.76 9.75
C THR A 34 -7.03 7.88 9.97
N LYS A 35 -5.84 8.47 10.17
CA LYS A 35 -4.60 7.71 10.43
C LYS A 35 -4.72 6.83 11.68
N GLY A 36 -5.19 7.41 12.78
CA GLY A 36 -5.35 6.71 14.06
C GLY A 36 -6.40 5.59 13.96
N PHE A 37 -7.53 5.89 13.32
CA PHE A 37 -8.60 4.92 13.09
C PHE A 37 -8.12 3.69 12.30
N ILE A 38 -7.40 3.89 11.17
CA ILE A 38 -6.86 2.77 10.38
C ILE A 38 -5.89 1.92 11.21
N ALA A 39 -4.99 2.56 11.96
CA ALA A 39 -4.00 1.85 12.76
C ALA A 39 -4.65 0.98 13.85
N GLU A 40 -5.68 1.51 14.51
CA GLU A 40 -6.47 0.78 15.50
C GLU A 40 -7.20 -0.42 14.86
N GLN A 41 -7.95 -0.19 13.77
CA GLN A 41 -8.72 -1.25 13.12
C GLN A 41 -7.84 -2.37 12.56
N LEU A 42 -6.76 -2.03 11.84
CA LEU A 42 -5.80 -3.04 11.39
C LEU A 42 -5.14 -3.77 12.57
N GLY A 43 -4.94 -3.07 13.70
CA GLY A 43 -4.44 -3.66 14.95
C GLY A 43 -5.39 -4.71 15.52
N HIS A 44 -6.70 -4.49 15.43
CA HIS A 44 -7.70 -5.49 15.81
C HIS A 44 -7.61 -6.76 14.97
N TYR A 45 -7.45 -6.64 13.64
CA TYR A 45 -7.25 -7.81 12.78
C TYR A 45 -5.93 -8.54 13.10
N ALA A 46 -4.85 -7.78 13.31
CA ALA A 46 -3.55 -8.34 13.66
C ALA A 46 -3.62 -9.20 14.94
N ASN A 47 -4.26 -8.67 15.98
CA ASN A 47 -4.41 -9.34 17.27
C ASN A 47 -5.41 -10.51 17.23
N LYS A 48 -6.46 -10.40 16.42
CA LYS A 48 -7.50 -11.44 16.29
C LYS A 48 -6.99 -12.69 15.56
N TYR A 49 -6.06 -12.51 14.62
CA TYR A 49 -5.52 -13.58 13.79
C TYR A 49 -3.99 -13.66 13.90
N PRO A 50 -3.44 -14.02 15.08
CA PRO A 50 -2.00 -14.01 15.30
C PRO A 50 -1.26 -15.10 14.52
N MET A 51 -1.97 -16.12 14.01
CA MET A 51 -1.38 -17.21 13.23
C MET A 51 -0.81 -16.77 11.87
N LEU A 52 -1.19 -15.58 11.39
CA LEU A 52 -0.68 -15.03 10.13
C LEU A 52 0.66 -14.30 10.29
N ASP A 53 1.16 -14.13 11.52
CA ASP A 53 2.44 -13.45 11.83
C ASP A 53 2.63 -12.13 11.08
N TRP A 54 1.60 -11.29 11.10
CA TRP A 54 1.58 -9.95 10.54
C TRP A 54 1.65 -8.86 11.61
N LYS A 55 2.00 -7.64 11.20
CA LYS A 55 2.06 -6.47 12.07
C LYS A 55 1.53 -5.23 11.37
N VAL A 56 1.02 -4.30 12.18
CA VAL A 56 0.70 -2.94 11.74
C VAL A 56 1.92 -2.06 11.91
N ALA A 57 2.18 -1.23 10.92
CA ALA A 57 3.22 -0.22 10.99
C ALA A 57 2.74 1.09 10.34
N ILE A 58 3.37 2.18 10.77
CA ILE A 58 3.10 3.52 10.26
C ILE A 58 4.41 4.05 9.66
N ASN A 59 4.34 4.56 8.43
CA ASN A 59 5.43 5.30 7.81
C ASN A 59 5.14 6.79 7.92
N GLU A 60 5.94 7.49 8.73
CA GLU A 60 5.85 8.94 8.93
C GLU A 60 7.16 9.64 8.54
N ALA A 61 7.94 9.03 7.65
CA ALA A 61 9.21 9.60 7.20
C ALA A 61 9.04 10.96 6.50
N TRP A 62 7.86 11.20 5.92
CA TRP A 62 7.51 12.44 5.22
C TRP A 62 6.13 12.91 5.66
N GLU A 63 6.05 14.10 6.24
CA GLU A 63 4.78 14.72 6.60
C GLU A 63 3.92 14.91 5.34
N ASN A 64 2.63 14.55 5.42
CA ASN A 64 1.68 14.57 4.31
C ASN A 64 1.98 13.60 3.15
N LEU A 65 2.83 12.59 3.38
CA LEU A 65 3.03 11.41 2.54
C LEU A 65 3.12 10.15 3.41
N GLU A 66 2.35 10.16 4.50
CA GLU A 66 2.34 9.11 5.50
C GLU A 66 1.52 7.91 5.03
N SER A 67 1.76 6.74 5.65
CA SER A 67 0.94 5.57 5.43
C SER A 67 0.77 4.71 6.67
N VAL A 68 -0.35 4.02 6.75
CA VAL A 68 -0.60 2.94 7.71
C VAL A 68 -0.78 1.65 6.93
N TYR A 69 -0.08 0.60 7.31
CA TYR A 69 -0.11 -0.66 6.58
C TYR A 69 -0.04 -1.88 7.51
N LEU A 70 -0.66 -2.97 7.05
CA LEU A 70 -0.60 -4.30 7.65
C LEU A 70 0.27 -5.16 6.75
N THR A 71 1.30 -5.80 7.31
CA THR A 71 2.30 -6.57 6.54
C THR A 71 2.68 -7.86 7.25
N PHE A 72 2.97 -8.92 6.49
CA PHE A 72 3.53 -10.16 7.07
C PHE A 72 4.98 -9.94 7.52
N ASN A 73 5.35 -10.61 8.61
CA ASN A 73 6.75 -10.72 9.00
C ASN A 73 7.52 -11.62 8.04
N ASN A 74 8.84 -11.48 8.09
CA ASN A 74 9.73 -12.27 7.24
C ASN A 74 9.67 -13.74 7.63
N THR A 75 9.50 -14.60 6.64
CA THR A 75 9.42 -16.05 6.84
C THR A 75 10.41 -16.78 5.93
N PRO A 76 10.92 -17.95 6.34
CA PRO A 76 11.64 -18.82 5.43
C PRO A 76 10.81 -19.16 4.17
N SER A 77 11.37 -18.97 2.97
CA SER A 77 10.63 -19.28 1.73
C SER A 77 10.61 -20.77 1.38
N GLY A 78 11.43 -21.57 2.05
CA GLY A 78 11.70 -22.97 1.68
C GLY A 78 12.68 -23.14 0.52
N ILE A 79 13.07 -22.05 -0.15
CA ILE A 79 14.06 -22.08 -1.23
C ILE A 79 15.47 -21.96 -0.64
N VAL A 80 16.37 -22.82 -1.11
CA VAL A 80 17.76 -22.86 -0.66
C VAL A 80 18.69 -22.72 -1.86
N GLU A 81 19.51 -21.68 -1.83
CA GLU A 81 20.62 -21.54 -2.77
C GLU A 81 21.81 -22.34 -2.23
N LYS A 82 22.27 -23.32 -3.01
CA LYS A 82 23.45 -24.12 -2.70
C LYS A 82 24.52 -23.87 -3.74
N ASN A 83 25.70 -23.49 -3.29
CA ASN A 83 26.92 -23.51 -4.10
C ASN A 83 27.98 -24.35 -3.37
N GLU A 84 29.17 -24.50 -3.96
CA GLU A 84 30.24 -25.34 -3.41
C GLU A 84 30.74 -24.89 -2.02
N VAL A 85 30.44 -23.65 -1.61
CA VAL A 85 31.00 -23.01 -0.41
C VAL A 85 29.92 -22.71 0.65
N GLN A 86 28.68 -22.46 0.24
CA GLN A 86 27.63 -21.95 1.10
C GLN A 86 26.25 -22.53 0.78
N VAL A 87 25.43 -22.61 1.82
CA VAL A 87 24.02 -22.95 1.78
C VAL A 87 23.26 -21.75 2.36
N ILE A 88 22.52 -21.04 1.51
CA ILE A 88 21.80 -19.82 1.89
C ILE A 88 20.30 -20.08 1.80
N GLN A 89 19.60 -19.97 2.92
CA GLN A 89 18.15 -20.02 2.97
C GLN A 89 17.57 -18.67 2.53
N LYS A 90 16.70 -18.70 1.51
CA LYS A 90 16.03 -17.49 1.03
C LYS A 90 14.86 -17.14 1.94
N ILE A 91 14.64 -15.83 2.10
CA ILE A 91 13.59 -15.29 2.95
C ILE A 91 12.48 -14.72 2.07
N LYS A 92 11.23 -15.09 2.37
CA LYS A 92 10.02 -14.45 1.87
C LYS A 92 9.76 -13.20 2.71
N LYS A 93 9.69 -12.04 2.06
CA LYS A 93 9.50 -10.74 2.69
C LYS A 93 8.25 -10.07 2.14
N GLY A 94 7.49 -9.41 3.00
CA GLY A 94 6.35 -8.59 2.59
C GLY A 94 5.09 -9.39 2.28
N GLY A 95 4.26 -8.85 1.39
CA GLY A 95 2.81 -9.06 1.42
C GLY A 95 2.20 -8.05 2.38
N LEU A 96 1.59 -6.99 1.82
CA LEU A 96 1.00 -5.93 2.63
C LEU A 96 -0.24 -5.33 1.97
N VAL A 97 -1.08 -4.71 2.81
CA VAL A 97 -2.08 -3.72 2.41
C VAL A 97 -1.73 -2.39 3.08
N SER A 98 -1.74 -1.31 2.29
CA SER A 98 -1.35 0.03 2.73
C SER A 98 -2.44 1.04 2.41
N PHE A 99 -2.71 1.90 3.39
CA PHE A 99 -3.52 3.11 3.28
C PHE A 99 -2.56 4.29 3.28
N SER A 100 -2.32 4.87 2.09
CA SER A 100 -1.29 5.88 1.89
C SER A 100 -1.88 7.22 1.50
N GLN A 101 -1.44 8.30 2.15
CA GLN A 101 -1.79 9.64 1.71
C GLN A 101 -1.09 9.95 0.38
N SER A 102 -1.86 10.41 -0.60
CA SER A 102 -1.36 10.89 -1.89
C SER A 102 -1.07 12.39 -1.88
N ARG A 103 -0.47 12.90 -2.96
CA ARG A 103 -0.09 14.31 -3.08
C ARG A 103 -1.22 15.31 -2.77
N ASN A 104 -2.46 14.98 -3.14
CA ASN A 104 -3.63 15.84 -2.97
C ASN A 104 -4.43 15.54 -1.68
N GLY A 105 -3.88 14.73 -0.79
CA GLY A 105 -4.48 14.35 0.49
C GLY A 105 -5.47 13.18 0.42
N GLN A 106 -5.81 12.65 -0.77
CA GLN A 106 -6.64 11.45 -0.87
C GLN A 106 -5.88 10.22 -0.37
N ILE A 107 -6.63 9.22 0.10
CA ILE A 107 -6.07 7.96 0.59
C ILE A 107 -6.11 6.95 -0.54
N VAL A 108 -4.92 6.50 -0.96
CA VAL A 108 -4.77 5.41 -1.93
C VAL A 108 -4.59 4.12 -1.14
N ILE A 109 -5.48 3.16 -1.38
CA ILE A 109 -5.40 1.83 -0.79
C ILE A 109 -4.82 0.89 -1.83
N TRP A 110 -3.74 0.21 -1.49
CA TRP A 110 -3.01 -0.64 -2.42
C TRP A 110 -2.38 -1.82 -1.68
N VAL A 111 -2.09 -2.88 -2.44
CA VAL A 111 -1.40 -4.07 -1.94
C VAL A 111 -0.05 -4.23 -2.63
N ALA A 112 0.92 -4.80 -1.92
CA ALA A 112 2.16 -5.29 -2.50
C ALA A 112 2.31 -6.76 -2.19
N TYR A 113 2.71 -7.54 -3.21
CA TYR A 113 2.90 -8.97 -3.09
C TYR A 113 4.23 -9.30 -2.40
N PRO A 114 4.34 -10.49 -1.77
CA PRO A 114 5.60 -10.94 -1.20
C PRO A 114 6.70 -11.06 -2.25
N VAL A 115 7.94 -10.92 -1.82
CA VAL A 115 9.14 -11.15 -2.64
C VAL A 115 10.04 -12.18 -1.99
N ILE A 116 10.81 -12.88 -2.82
CA ILE A 116 11.85 -13.80 -2.34
C ILE A 116 13.20 -13.12 -2.53
N GLU A 117 13.92 -12.99 -1.43
CA GLU A 117 15.21 -12.30 -1.38
C GLU A 117 16.19 -12.86 -2.42
N GLY A 118 16.67 -11.98 -3.31
CA GLY A 118 17.64 -12.31 -4.34
C GLY A 118 17.08 -13.13 -5.52
N LEU A 119 15.77 -13.36 -5.60
CA LEU A 119 15.11 -13.97 -6.75
C LEU A 119 14.14 -13.02 -7.46
N THR A 120 13.63 -12.01 -6.74
CA THR A 120 12.81 -10.95 -7.33
C THR A 120 13.68 -9.72 -7.62
N GLU A 121 14.00 -9.48 -8.90
CA GLU A 121 14.90 -8.38 -9.31
C GLU A 121 14.19 -7.00 -9.31
N ASP A 122 12.91 -6.95 -9.68
CA ASP A 122 12.15 -5.69 -9.86
C ASP A 122 11.45 -5.18 -8.58
N GLY A 123 11.71 -5.82 -7.43
CA GLY A 123 11.01 -5.54 -6.18
C GLY A 123 9.56 -6.06 -6.15
N PRO A 124 8.79 -5.75 -5.10
CA PRO A 124 7.42 -6.24 -4.97
C PRO A 124 6.52 -5.63 -6.05
N LYS A 125 5.81 -6.48 -6.78
CA LYS A 125 4.67 -6.05 -7.58
C LYS A 125 3.62 -5.43 -6.66
N SER A 126 2.89 -4.45 -7.16
CA SER A 126 1.82 -3.80 -6.41
C SER A 126 0.61 -3.52 -7.29
N SER A 127 -0.56 -3.43 -6.66
CA SER A 127 -1.82 -3.10 -7.32
C SER A 127 -2.63 -2.17 -6.43
N THR A 128 -3.22 -1.15 -7.04
CA THR A 128 -4.15 -0.24 -6.35
C THR A 128 -5.51 -0.92 -6.24
N LEU A 129 -6.06 -0.95 -5.02
CA LEU A 129 -7.40 -1.47 -4.75
C LEU A 129 -8.46 -0.39 -4.97
N GLU A 130 -8.26 0.80 -4.40
CA GLU A 130 -9.18 1.93 -4.50
C GLU A 130 -8.51 3.25 -4.05
N THR A 131 -9.19 4.38 -4.27
CA THR A 131 -8.77 5.71 -3.81
C THR A 131 -9.99 6.45 -3.29
N LEU A 132 -9.87 7.00 -2.08
CA LEU A 132 -10.99 7.58 -1.32
C LEU A 132 -10.60 8.90 -0.67
N GLU A 133 -11.62 9.64 -0.25
CA GLU A 133 -11.46 10.73 0.70
C GLU A 133 -11.19 10.19 2.11
N PRO A 134 -10.39 10.89 2.95
CA PRO A 134 -10.09 10.43 4.31
C PRO A 134 -11.33 10.20 5.20
N GLU A 135 -12.40 10.96 4.98
CA GLU A 135 -13.68 10.83 5.69
C GLU A 135 -14.54 9.62 5.25
N GLU A 136 -14.21 9.00 4.11
CA GLU A 136 -14.90 7.80 3.61
C GLU A 136 -14.31 6.50 4.17
N ILE A 137 -13.26 6.59 5.01
CA ILE A 137 -12.62 5.45 5.64
C ILE A 137 -13.38 5.10 6.94
N ASP A 138 -14.25 4.10 6.85
CA ASP A 138 -15.02 3.52 7.94
C ASP A 138 -14.70 2.03 8.16
N ASP A 139 -15.40 1.37 9.09
CA ASP A 139 -15.18 -0.04 9.41
C ASP A 139 -15.41 -0.96 8.20
N ASP A 140 -16.44 -0.68 7.40
CA ASP A 140 -16.75 -1.42 6.18
C ASP A 140 -15.64 -1.26 5.13
N CYS A 141 -15.01 -0.08 5.09
CA CYS A 141 -13.82 0.18 4.29
C CYS A 141 -12.62 -0.64 4.71
N ILE A 142 -12.35 -0.72 6.01
CA ILE A 142 -11.23 -1.53 6.48
C ILE A 142 -11.51 -3.01 6.18
N LEU A 143 -12.71 -3.50 6.50
CA LEU A 143 -13.10 -4.89 6.28
C LEU A 143 -12.94 -5.29 4.80
N ARG A 144 -13.57 -4.56 3.87
CA ARG A 144 -13.53 -4.91 2.45
C ARG A 144 -12.11 -4.91 1.87
N ASN A 145 -11.25 -4.00 2.33
CA ASN A 145 -9.87 -3.90 1.82
C ASN A 145 -8.95 -4.96 2.44
N VAL A 146 -9.19 -5.35 3.70
CA VAL A 146 -8.53 -6.52 4.31
C VAL A 146 -8.96 -7.81 3.60
N GLU A 147 -10.24 -7.97 3.26
CA GLU A 147 -10.74 -9.11 2.48
C GLU A 147 -10.12 -9.19 1.09
N LYS A 148 -10.06 -8.06 0.36
CA LYS A 148 -9.37 -7.97 -0.93
C LYS A 148 -7.90 -8.36 -0.79
N PHE A 149 -7.20 -7.80 0.19
CA PHE A 149 -5.80 -8.14 0.46
C PHE A 149 -5.60 -9.64 0.69
N LEU A 150 -6.38 -10.25 1.58
CA LEU A 150 -6.26 -11.69 1.84
C LEU A 150 -6.57 -12.52 0.59
N THR A 151 -7.52 -12.10 -0.23
CA THR A 151 -7.84 -12.74 -1.51
C THR A 151 -6.65 -12.68 -2.47
N GLU A 152 -6.02 -11.51 -2.60
CA GLU A 152 -4.82 -11.33 -3.42
C GLU A 152 -3.65 -12.19 -2.92
N MET A 153 -3.47 -12.31 -1.59
CA MET A 153 -2.41 -13.15 -1.02
C MET A 153 -2.69 -14.66 -1.21
N LEU A 154 -3.96 -15.07 -1.14
CA LEU A 154 -4.36 -16.45 -1.44
C LEU A 154 -4.15 -16.79 -2.92
N GLU A 155 -4.47 -15.87 -3.81
CA GLU A 155 -4.23 -16.04 -5.24
C GLU A 155 -2.74 -16.14 -5.52
N TRP A 156 -1.94 -15.26 -4.91
CA TRP A 156 -0.48 -15.29 -5.04
C TRP A 156 0.12 -16.62 -4.56
N GLU A 157 -0.29 -17.11 -3.38
CA GLU A 157 0.28 -18.33 -2.80
C GLU A 157 -0.14 -19.60 -3.55
N ASN A 158 -1.36 -19.65 -4.11
CA ASN A 158 -1.90 -20.86 -4.73
C ASN A 158 -1.72 -20.92 -6.25
N ASN A 159 -1.74 -19.78 -6.94
CA ASN A 159 -1.94 -19.72 -8.38
C ASN A 159 -0.88 -18.90 -9.13
N ASP A 160 -0.08 -18.07 -8.46
CA ASP A 160 1.00 -17.35 -9.13
C ASP A 160 2.11 -18.32 -9.54
N ARG A 161 2.39 -18.36 -10.84
CA ARG A 161 3.35 -19.29 -11.48
C ARG A 161 4.54 -18.57 -12.08
N GLU A 162 4.86 -17.37 -11.60
CA GLU A 162 6.06 -16.65 -12.04
C GLU A 162 7.30 -17.56 -12.04
N GLU A 163 7.98 -17.63 -13.18
CA GLU A 163 9.21 -18.39 -13.34
C GLU A 163 10.38 -17.68 -12.62
N ILE A 164 10.49 -17.87 -11.32
CA ILE A 164 11.54 -17.27 -10.47
C ILE A 164 12.91 -17.96 -10.58
N GLY A 165 13.13 -18.80 -11.61
CA GLY A 165 14.34 -19.63 -11.77
C GLY A 165 15.15 -19.40 -13.05
N PHE A 166 14.61 -18.68 -14.03
CA PHE A 166 15.31 -18.36 -15.28
C PHE A 166 15.72 -16.89 -15.30
N VAL A 167 16.78 -16.56 -14.57
CA VAL A 167 17.48 -15.29 -14.80
C VAL A 167 18.00 -15.32 -16.23
N ARG A 168 17.34 -14.60 -17.15
CA ARG A 168 17.90 -14.30 -18.46
C ARG A 168 19.08 -13.38 -18.22
N ARG A 169 20.26 -13.96 -17.95
CA ARG A 169 21.52 -13.22 -17.98
C ARG A 169 21.71 -12.72 -19.41
N HIS A 170 21.22 -11.52 -19.70
CA HIS A 170 21.66 -10.81 -20.89
C HIS A 170 23.16 -10.55 -20.72
N ARG A 171 23.93 -11.16 -21.62
CA ARG A 171 25.38 -11.01 -21.75
C ARG A 171 25.76 -9.57 -22.08
#